data_AF-A0A8J7UUU6-F1
#
_entry.id   AF-A0A8J7UUU6-F1
#
_cell.length_a   1.000
_cell.length_b   1.000
_cell.length_c   1.000
_cell.angle_alpha   90.00
_cell.angle_beta   90.00
_cell.angle_gamma   90.00
#
_symmetry.space_group_name_H-M   'P 1'
#
loop_
_entity.id
_entity.type
_entity.pdbx_description
1 polymer ?
#
loop_
_entity_poly.entity_id
_entity_poly.type
_entity_poly.pdbx_seq_one_letter_code
_entity_poly.pdbx_strand_id
1 'polypeptide(L)'
;MKKSYVDIWIRWLPLAILLFSSFYLIIVFYLSWQIDFRQAYVRGVSEWTNQFPVSIFWLHINREGFLTENLQWLFLWLTFFIGIICYSRLHKTYQINLKYGVLLFTIGVFLMILEDMFNIRHILANKIIAINTEGHALSIEVSNSIIRTLVEVSFYSIIGAIMLLAFIKLFFLSRLSTKTKYYLFSGYGFYAIASIASATRHIGDWYVVTGKYILDKLLVNNVAAYNPDSIMFSIHPLSYYFMDHLVEESFELMGSTLLLGAIIYILITVIDGPS
;
A
#
# COMPACT_ATOMS: atom_id res chain seq x y z
N MET A 1 -1.97 -35.59 -21.58
CA MET A 1 -1.61 -34.22 -22.02
C MET A 1 -0.31 -33.82 -21.34
N LYS A 2 0.73 -33.44 -22.11
CA LYS A 2 1.97 -32.91 -21.54
C LYS A 2 1.64 -31.58 -20.85
N LYS A 3 1.82 -31.48 -19.53
CA LYS A 3 1.86 -30.17 -18.86
C LYS A 3 2.94 -29.36 -19.55
N SER A 4 2.58 -28.20 -20.08
CA SER A 4 3.54 -27.32 -20.71
C SER A 4 4.51 -26.83 -19.64
N TYR A 5 5.79 -26.62 -19.96
CA TYR A 5 6.73 -25.97 -19.03
C TYR A 5 6.18 -24.62 -18.51
N VAL A 6 5.34 -23.96 -19.30
CA VAL A 6 4.60 -22.73 -18.94
C VAL A 6 3.70 -22.94 -17.71
N ASP A 7 3.07 -24.11 -17.57
CA ASP A 7 2.17 -24.41 -16.45
C ASP A 7 2.92 -24.55 -15.12
N ILE A 8 4.20 -24.93 -15.18
CA ILE A 8 5.05 -25.05 -14.00
C ILE A 8 5.45 -23.64 -13.53
N TRP A 9 5.93 -22.79 -14.44
CA TRP A 9 6.39 -21.44 -14.10
C TRP A 9 5.28 -20.56 -13.50
N ILE A 10 4.08 -20.59 -14.07
CA ILE A 10 2.95 -19.77 -13.57
C ILE A 10 2.59 -20.13 -12.12
N ARG A 11 2.73 -21.41 -11.72
CA ARG A 11 2.43 -21.85 -10.34
C ARG A 11 3.42 -21.37 -9.30
N TRP A 12 4.67 -21.11 -9.71
CA TRP A 12 5.73 -20.59 -8.84
C TRP A 12 5.79 -19.06 -8.84
N LEU A 13 5.18 -18.39 -9.82
CA LEU A 13 5.20 -16.94 -9.96
C LEU A 13 4.71 -16.20 -8.68
N PRO A 14 3.61 -16.58 -8.00
CA PRO A 14 3.21 -15.91 -6.75
C PRO A 14 4.26 -15.98 -5.64
N LEU A 15 5.00 -17.09 -5.54
CA LEU A 15 6.07 -17.24 -4.56
C LEU A 15 7.29 -16.41 -4.97
N ALA A 16 7.63 -16.40 -6.26
CA ALA A 16 8.75 -15.61 -6.78
C ALA A 16 8.54 -14.11 -6.54
N ILE A 17 7.33 -13.58 -6.80
CA ILE A 17 6.99 -12.17 -6.53
C ILE A 17 7.06 -11.89 -5.03
N LEU A 18 6.53 -12.77 -4.18
CA LEU A 18 6.61 -12.62 -2.72
C LEU A 18 8.06 -12.58 -2.22
N LEU A 19 8.90 -13.50 -2.69
CA LEU A 19 10.32 -13.55 -2.33
C LEU A 19 11.06 -12.31 -2.84
N PHE A 20 10.75 -11.84 -4.04
CA PHE A 20 11.29 -10.60 -4.59
C PHE A 20 10.96 -9.39 -3.70
N SER A 21 9.68 -9.15 -3.40
CA SER A 21 9.27 -8.01 -2.57
C SER A 21 9.82 -8.11 -1.14
N SER A 22 9.85 -9.31 -0.57
CA SER A 22 10.43 -9.53 0.76
C SER A 22 11.93 -9.23 0.78
N PHE A 23 12.66 -9.72 -0.22
CA PHE A 23 14.10 -9.47 -0.35
C PHE A 23 14.40 -7.99 -0.60
N TYR A 24 13.59 -7.33 -1.45
CA TYR A 24 13.64 -5.89 -1.69
C TYR A 24 13.49 -5.12 -0.38
N LEU A 25 12.43 -5.38 0.41
CA LEU A 25 12.21 -4.71 1.69
C LEU A 25 13.35 -4.97 2.67
N ILE A 26 13.85 -6.21 2.76
CA ILE A 26 15.01 -6.54 3.60
C ILE A 26 16.23 -5.69 3.20
N ILE A 27 16.50 -5.53 1.90
CA ILE A 27 17.58 -4.68 1.42
C ILE A 27 17.33 -3.22 1.79
N VAL A 28 16.11 -2.69 1.55
CA VAL A 28 15.75 -1.31 1.88
C VAL A 28 15.95 -1.06 3.38
N PHE A 29 15.42 -1.92 4.25
CA PHE A 29 15.60 -1.82 5.70
C PHE A 29 17.08 -1.92 6.10
N TYR A 30 17.83 -2.85 5.51
CA TYR A 30 19.26 -2.99 5.79
C TYR A 30 20.05 -1.74 5.38
N LEU A 31 19.81 -1.19 4.19
CA LEU A 31 20.49 0.02 3.71
C LEU A 31 20.11 1.25 4.54
N SER A 32 18.82 1.38 4.89
CA SER A 32 18.34 2.43 5.79
C SER A 32 19.03 2.33 7.15
N TRP A 33 19.19 1.11 7.66
CA TRP A 33 19.95 0.84 8.88
C TRP A 33 21.41 1.24 8.80
N GLN A 34 22.11 0.86 7.73
CA GLN A 34 23.52 1.22 7.60
C GLN A 34 23.70 2.73 7.39
N ILE A 35 22.95 3.33 6.46
CA ILE A 35 23.17 4.72 6.01
C ILE A 35 22.54 5.70 6.99
N ASP A 36 21.24 5.60 7.23
CA ASP A 36 20.49 6.63 7.96
C ASP A 36 20.71 6.52 9.47
N PHE A 37 20.76 5.29 9.99
CA PHE A 37 20.83 5.03 11.42
C PHE A 37 22.25 4.82 11.96
N ARG A 38 23.11 4.10 11.22
CA ARG A 38 24.52 3.88 11.62
C ARG A 38 25.52 4.84 10.99
N GLN A 39 25.08 5.72 10.08
CA GLN A 39 25.94 6.67 9.38
C GLN A 39 27.09 6.00 8.60
N ALA A 40 26.90 4.76 8.19
CA ALA A 40 27.88 4.03 7.40
C ALA A 40 27.87 4.55 5.96
N TYR A 41 29.06 4.79 5.42
CA TYR A 41 29.21 5.15 4.02
C TYR A 41 29.06 3.90 3.14
N VAL A 42 27.95 3.82 2.42
CA VAL A 42 27.72 2.79 1.40
C VAL A 42 27.91 3.45 0.04
N ARG A 43 29.07 3.20 -0.58
CA ARG A 43 29.45 3.81 -1.86
C ARG A 43 28.32 3.66 -2.91
N GLY A 44 28.08 4.72 -3.68
CA GLY A 44 26.98 4.80 -4.64
C GLY A 44 25.63 5.17 -4.01
N VAL A 45 25.20 4.48 -2.94
CA VAL A 45 23.93 4.79 -2.28
C VAL A 45 24.02 6.10 -1.49
N SER A 46 25.08 6.25 -0.68
CA SER A 46 25.33 7.51 0.06
C SER A 46 25.57 8.69 -0.87
N GLU A 47 26.21 8.46 -2.03
CA GLU A 47 26.43 9.49 -3.05
C GLU A 47 25.11 9.93 -3.69
N TRP A 48 24.22 8.99 -3.97
CA TRP A 48 22.87 9.26 -4.48
C TRP A 48 22.03 10.02 -3.47
N THR A 49 22.03 9.64 -2.18
CA THR A 49 21.26 10.34 -1.14
C THR A 49 21.72 11.78 -0.93
N ASN A 50 23.02 12.05 -1.11
CA ASN A 50 23.59 13.40 -0.97
C ASN A 50 23.20 14.35 -2.10
N GLN A 51 22.57 13.86 -3.17
CA GLN A 51 22.02 14.69 -4.25
C GLN A 51 20.70 15.35 -3.84
N PHE A 52 20.06 14.88 -2.78
CA PHE A 52 18.78 15.41 -2.29
C PHE A 52 18.99 16.40 -1.13
N PRO A 53 18.05 17.36 -0.94
CA PRO A 53 18.13 18.34 0.14
C PRO A 53 18.17 17.74 1.55
N VAL A 54 17.60 16.55 1.73
CA VAL A 54 17.58 15.79 2.98
C VAL A 54 18.20 14.44 2.71
N SER A 55 19.41 14.16 3.19
CA SER A 55 20.15 12.93 2.86
C SER A 55 19.70 11.73 3.71
N ILE A 56 18.41 11.38 3.63
CA ILE A 56 17.81 10.22 4.30
C ILE A 56 17.40 9.21 3.22
N PHE A 57 18.04 8.05 3.18
CA PHE A 57 17.83 7.01 2.17
C PHE A 57 16.40 6.48 2.16
N TRP A 58 15.87 6.04 3.31
CA TRP A 58 14.53 5.45 3.33
C TRP A 58 13.44 6.41 2.88
N LEU A 59 13.65 7.71 3.12
CA LEU A 59 12.72 8.75 2.72
C LEU A 59 12.64 8.87 1.20
N HIS A 60 13.77 8.78 0.49
CA HIS A 60 13.76 8.92 -0.97
C HIS A 60 13.37 7.66 -1.71
N ILE A 61 13.69 6.48 -1.17
CA ILE A 61 13.34 5.23 -1.85
C ILE A 61 11.85 4.90 -1.75
N ASN A 62 11.20 5.35 -0.67
CA ASN A 62 9.80 5.07 -0.39
C ASN A 62 8.85 6.29 -0.47
N ARG A 63 9.31 7.49 -0.84
CA ARG A 63 8.37 8.62 -1.00
C ARG A 63 7.43 8.43 -2.19
N GLU A 64 6.37 9.24 -2.20
CA GLU A 64 5.45 9.33 -3.33
C GLU A 64 6.18 9.50 -4.68
N GLY A 65 5.87 8.65 -5.65
CA GLY A 65 6.41 8.56 -7.00
C GLY A 65 7.74 7.82 -7.13
N PHE A 66 8.27 7.22 -6.05
CA PHE A 66 9.58 6.56 -6.05
C PHE A 66 9.48 5.03 -6.11
N LEU A 67 10.59 4.32 -5.90
CA LEU A 67 10.73 2.93 -6.31
C LEU A 67 9.70 2.01 -5.63
N THR A 68 9.52 2.15 -4.31
CA THR A 68 8.56 1.33 -3.55
C THR A 68 7.14 1.53 -4.06
N GLU A 69 6.70 2.78 -4.18
CA GLU A 69 5.36 3.09 -4.62
C GLU A 69 5.13 2.70 -6.09
N ASN A 70 6.10 2.91 -6.99
CA ASN A 70 6.01 2.47 -8.38
C ASN A 70 5.87 0.94 -8.50
N LEU A 71 6.55 0.17 -7.63
CA LEU A 71 6.40 -1.29 -7.57
C LEU A 71 4.99 -1.68 -7.10
N GLN A 72 4.46 -0.98 -6.09
CA GLN A 72 3.08 -1.15 -5.64
C GLN A 72 2.08 -0.85 -6.76
N TRP A 73 2.20 0.30 -7.43
CA TRP A 73 1.34 0.67 -8.55
C TRP A 73 1.38 -0.40 -9.65
N LEU A 74 2.57 -0.88 -10.00
CA LEU A 74 2.73 -1.96 -10.97
C LEU A 74 1.98 -3.23 -10.53
N PHE A 75 2.13 -3.65 -9.27
CA PHE A 75 1.46 -4.85 -8.77
C PHE A 75 -0.06 -4.70 -8.69
N LEU A 76 -0.56 -3.53 -8.32
CA LEU A 76 -1.99 -3.23 -8.35
C LEU A 76 -2.53 -3.24 -9.79
N TRP A 77 -1.84 -2.62 -10.76
CA TRP A 77 -2.23 -2.67 -12.17
C TRP A 77 -2.28 -4.08 -12.71
N LEU A 78 -1.25 -4.89 -12.45
CA LEU A 78 -1.24 -6.30 -12.82
C LEU A 78 -2.39 -7.06 -12.16
N THR A 79 -2.67 -6.79 -10.89
CA THR A 79 -3.78 -7.39 -10.16
C THR A 79 -5.13 -7.04 -10.82
N PHE A 80 -5.33 -5.79 -11.18
CA PHE A 80 -6.52 -5.30 -11.87
C PHE A 80 -6.73 -5.99 -13.23
N PHE A 81 -5.70 -6.01 -14.09
CA PHE A 81 -5.81 -6.63 -15.42
C PHE A 81 -6.05 -8.14 -15.33
N ILE A 82 -5.36 -8.84 -14.43
CA ILE A 82 -5.59 -10.27 -14.19
C ILE A 82 -7.01 -10.50 -13.64
N GLY A 83 -7.50 -9.60 -12.78
CA GLY A 83 -8.87 -9.63 -12.26
C GLY A 83 -9.92 -9.54 -13.37
N ILE A 84 -9.75 -8.63 -14.34
CA ILE A 84 -10.62 -8.53 -15.53
C ILE A 84 -10.61 -9.83 -16.33
N ILE A 85 -9.43 -10.40 -16.58
CA ILE A 85 -9.29 -11.67 -17.30
C ILE A 85 -10.01 -12.80 -16.55
N CYS A 86 -9.84 -12.90 -15.23
CA CYS A 86 -10.55 -13.89 -14.41
C CYS A 86 -12.08 -13.69 -14.50
N TYR A 87 -12.57 -12.47 -14.31
CA TYR A 87 -13.99 -12.16 -14.35
C TYR A 87 -14.66 -12.53 -15.69
N SER A 88 -13.99 -12.21 -16.80
CA SER A 88 -14.48 -12.49 -18.16
C SER A 88 -14.59 -13.99 -18.46
N ARG A 89 -13.67 -14.80 -17.92
CA ARG A 89 -13.64 -16.26 -18.13
C ARG A 89 -14.54 -17.05 -17.18
N LEU A 90 -14.89 -16.49 -16.03
CA LEU A 90 -15.78 -17.16 -15.07
C LEU A 90 -17.22 -17.24 -15.60
N HIS A 91 -17.83 -18.43 -15.60
CA HIS A 91 -19.24 -18.61 -15.98
C HIS A 91 -20.18 -18.43 -14.77
N LYS A 92 -21.29 -17.71 -14.98
CA LYS A 92 -22.25 -17.37 -13.90
C LYS A 92 -22.93 -18.60 -13.29
N THR A 93 -23.18 -19.64 -14.09
CA THR A 93 -24.02 -20.78 -13.70
C THR A 93 -23.44 -21.63 -12.57
N TYR A 94 -22.11 -21.77 -12.51
CA TYR A 94 -21.46 -22.68 -11.54
C TYR A 94 -20.60 -21.95 -10.50
N GLN A 95 -20.19 -20.71 -10.77
CA GLN A 95 -19.17 -20.00 -10.00
C GLN A 95 -19.59 -18.57 -9.68
N ILE A 96 -20.87 -18.35 -9.38
CA ILE A 96 -21.43 -17.00 -9.17
C ILE A 96 -20.71 -16.21 -8.07
N ASN A 97 -20.42 -16.83 -6.93
CA ASN A 97 -19.73 -16.17 -5.81
C ASN A 97 -18.31 -15.78 -6.18
N LEU A 98 -17.59 -16.66 -6.88
CA LEU A 98 -16.24 -16.38 -7.35
C LEU A 98 -16.25 -15.26 -8.38
N LYS A 99 -17.17 -15.29 -9.36
CA LYS A 99 -17.30 -14.27 -10.39
C LYS A 99 -17.57 -12.88 -9.80
N TYR A 100 -18.58 -12.76 -8.94
CA TYR A 100 -18.89 -11.47 -8.33
C TYR A 100 -17.86 -11.05 -7.27
N GLY A 101 -17.22 -12.01 -6.58
CA GLY A 101 -16.09 -11.74 -5.70
C GLY A 101 -14.92 -11.12 -6.46
N VAL A 102 -14.52 -11.72 -7.59
CA VAL A 102 -13.47 -11.19 -8.48
C VAL A 102 -13.86 -9.83 -9.05
N LEU A 103 -15.13 -9.61 -9.42
CA LEU A 103 -15.59 -8.31 -9.90
C LEU A 103 -15.41 -7.22 -8.84
N LEU A 104 -15.94 -7.44 -7.63
CA LEU A 104 -15.82 -6.48 -6.53
C LEU A 104 -14.36 -6.23 -6.16
N PHE A 105 -13.55 -7.29 -6.13
CA PHE A 105 -12.11 -7.20 -5.89
C PHE A 105 -11.42 -6.34 -6.95
N THR A 106 -11.73 -6.57 -8.23
CA THR A 106 -11.15 -5.80 -9.35
C THR A 106 -11.57 -4.33 -9.30
N ILE A 107 -12.83 -4.03 -8.96
CA ILE A 107 -13.31 -2.66 -8.76
C ILE A 107 -12.59 -2.00 -7.59
N GLY A 108 -12.46 -2.69 -6.45
CA GLY A 108 -11.77 -2.15 -5.29
C GLY A 108 -10.29 -1.88 -5.55
N VAL A 109 -9.59 -2.80 -6.21
CA VAL A 109 -8.19 -2.59 -6.63
C VAL A 109 -8.07 -1.41 -7.59
N PHE A 110 -9.02 -1.24 -8.52
CA PHE A 110 -9.03 -0.07 -9.40
C PHE A 110 -9.19 1.25 -8.62
N LEU A 111 -10.06 1.29 -7.62
CA LEU A 111 -10.22 2.45 -6.76
C LEU A 111 -8.95 2.73 -5.94
N MET A 112 -8.24 1.70 -5.49
CA MET A 112 -6.94 1.85 -4.82
C MET A 112 -5.89 2.45 -5.75
N ILE A 113 -5.79 1.98 -7.01
CA ILE A 113 -4.89 2.56 -8.02
C ILE A 113 -5.21 4.05 -8.25
N LEU A 114 -6.50 4.36 -8.39
CA LEU A 114 -6.93 5.74 -8.60
C LEU A 114 -6.55 6.63 -7.42
N GLU A 115 -6.68 6.10 -6.20
CA GLU A 115 -6.28 6.79 -5.00
C GLU A 115 -4.78 7.02 -4.92
N ASP A 116 -3.96 5.97 -5.03
CA ASP A 116 -2.51 6.07 -4.88
C ASP A 116 -1.89 6.97 -5.98
N MET A 117 -2.31 6.81 -7.24
CA MET A 117 -1.69 7.55 -8.35
C MET A 117 -2.14 9.01 -8.48
N PHE A 118 -3.39 9.32 -8.14
CA PHE A 118 -3.97 10.65 -8.37
C PHE A 118 -4.27 11.39 -7.07
N ASN A 119 -4.06 10.76 -5.92
CA ASN A 119 -4.28 11.33 -4.61
C ASN A 119 -5.71 11.90 -4.46
N ILE A 120 -6.70 11.14 -4.95
CA ILE A 120 -8.09 11.61 -5.14
C ILE A 120 -8.71 12.02 -3.81
N ARG A 121 -8.42 11.30 -2.73
CA ARG A 121 -8.80 11.65 -1.37
C ARG A 121 -8.38 13.05 -0.99
N HIS A 122 -7.11 13.42 -1.18
CA HIS A 122 -6.64 14.75 -0.83
C HIS A 122 -7.23 15.82 -1.75
N ILE A 123 -7.40 15.53 -3.05
CA ILE A 123 -8.11 16.42 -3.97
C ILE A 123 -9.56 16.67 -3.50
N LEU A 124 -10.27 15.62 -3.09
CA LEU A 124 -11.65 15.70 -2.61
C LEU A 124 -11.74 16.47 -1.30
N ALA A 125 -10.86 16.16 -0.34
CA ALA A 125 -10.78 16.87 0.94
C ALA A 125 -10.52 18.37 0.73
N ASN A 126 -9.55 18.72 -0.11
CA ASN A 126 -9.22 20.12 -0.41
C ASN A 126 -10.38 20.86 -1.06
N LYS A 127 -11.12 20.22 -1.98
CA LYS A 127 -12.31 20.82 -2.61
C LYS A 127 -13.44 21.05 -1.60
N ILE A 128 -13.71 20.08 -0.73
CA ILE A 128 -14.76 20.20 0.30
C ILE A 128 -14.40 21.28 1.32
N ILE A 129 -13.12 21.35 1.71
CA ILE A 129 -12.62 22.42 2.59
C ILE A 129 -12.79 23.78 1.91
N ALA A 130 -12.36 23.93 0.66
CA ALA A 130 -12.47 25.19 -0.07
C ALA A 130 -13.92 25.71 -0.10
N ILE A 131 -14.89 24.85 -0.39
CA ILE A 131 -16.32 25.20 -0.38
C ILE A 131 -16.80 25.67 1.00
N ASN A 132 -16.32 25.04 2.08
CA ASN A 132 -16.73 25.39 3.44
C ASN A 132 -16.00 26.61 4.03
N THR A 133 -14.91 27.06 3.41
CA THR A 133 -14.04 28.12 3.95
C THR A 133 -14.23 29.47 3.24
N GLU A 134 -15.07 29.56 2.20
CA GLU A 134 -15.49 30.82 1.59
C GLU A 134 -16.30 31.66 2.60
N GLY A 135 -15.62 32.40 3.51
CA GLY A 135 -16.24 33.44 4.34
C GLY A 135 -15.72 33.67 5.77
N HIS A 136 -14.91 32.80 6.37
CA HIS A 136 -14.56 32.95 7.80
C HIS A 136 -13.10 32.62 8.13
N ALA A 137 -12.29 33.64 8.44
CA ALA A 137 -10.82 33.58 8.50
C ALA A 137 -10.17 33.03 9.80
N LEU A 138 -10.90 32.79 10.90
CA LEU A 138 -10.25 32.54 12.22
C LEU A 138 -10.57 31.21 12.92
N SER A 139 -11.52 30.40 12.46
CA SER A 139 -11.81 29.05 12.98
C SER A 139 -11.33 27.92 12.05
N ILE A 140 -10.45 28.25 11.11
CA ILE A 140 -10.16 27.47 9.91
C ILE A 140 -9.32 26.22 10.21
N GLU A 141 -8.28 26.28 11.04
CA GLU A 141 -7.32 25.16 11.11
C GLU A 141 -7.90 23.89 11.76
N VAL A 142 -8.60 24.03 12.89
CA VAL A 142 -9.19 22.88 13.60
C VAL A 142 -10.39 22.32 12.83
N SER A 143 -11.24 23.19 12.25
CA SER A 143 -12.38 22.75 11.45
C SER A 143 -11.94 22.05 10.16
N ASN A 144 -10.87 22.53 9.51
CA ASN A 144 -10.29 21.90 8.33
C ASN A 144 -9.70 20.52 8.62
N SER A 145 -9.05 20.33 9.78
CA SER A 145 -8.52 19.01 10.17
C SER A 145 -9.64 17.98 10.39
N ILE A 146 -10.74 18.38 11.03
CA ILE A 146 -11.91 17.51 11.25
C ILE A 146 -12.58 17.16 9.91
N ILE A 147 -12.83 18.17 9.06
CA ILE A 147 -13.44 17.96 7.74
C ILE A 147 -12.57 17.04 6.90
N ARG A 148 -11.24 17.27 6.87
CA ARG A 148 -10.28 16.39 6.18
C ARG A 148 -10.42 14.96 6.68
N THR A 149 -10.32 14.75 7.99
CA THR A 149 -10.44 13.41 8.59
C THR A 149 -11.76 12.73 8.22
N LEU A 150 -12.88 13.44 8.26
CA LEU A 150 -14.19 12.89 7.87
C LEU A 150 -14.23 12.47 6.40
N VAL A 151 -13.67 13.29 5.50
CA VAL A 151 -13.60 12.97 4.06
C VAL A 151 -12.70 11.76 3.83
N GLU A 152 -11.51 11.73 4.44
CA GLU A 152 -10.54 10.64 4.31
C GLU A 152 -11.13 9.32 4.83
N VAL A 153 -11.72 9.32 6.04
CA VAL A 153 -12.38 8.15 6.62
C VAL A 153 -13.58 7.70 5.79
N SER A 154 -14.39 8.62 5.27
CA SER A 154 -15.55 8.27 4.44
C SER A 154 -15.11 7.63 3.12
N PHE A 155 -14.10 8.20 2.47
CA PHE A 155 -13.53 7.67 1.23
C PHE A 155 -12.99 6.25 1.44
N TYR A 156 -12.15 6.06 2.45
CA TYR A 156 -11.60 4.75 2.79
C TYR A 156 -12.66 3.75 3.26
N SER A 157 -13.74 4.21 3.90
CA SER A 157 -14.86 3.34 4.28
C SER A 157 -15.61 2.77 3.07
N ILE A 158 -15.76 3.57 2.01
CA ILE A 158 -16.39 3.11 0.76
C ILE A 158 -15.53 2.05 0.08
N ILE A 159 -14.23 2.33 -0.09
CA ILE A 159 -13.28 1.36 -0.67
C ILE A 159 -13.23 0.10 0.20
N GLY A 160 -13.11 0.27 1.52
CA GLY A 160 -13.09 -0.80 2.51
C GLY A 160 -14.34 -1.66 2.46
N ALA A 161 -15.53 -1.09 2.29
CA ALA A 161 -16.78 -1.85 2.15
C ALA A 161 -16.80 -2.70 0.88
N ILE A 162 -16.39 -2.13 -0.27
CA ILE A 162 -16.29 -2.88 -1.54
C ILE A 162 -15.31 -4.03 -1.39
N MET A 163 -14.13 -3.75 -0.84
CA MET A 163 -13.08 -4.74 -0.63
C MET A 163 -13.50 -5.82 0.37
N LEU A 164 -14.19 -5.46 1.47
CA LEU A 164 -14.70 -6.42 2.45
C LEU A 164 -15.76 -7.34 1.86
N LEU A 165 -16.69 -6.81 1.05
CA LEU A 165 -17.67 -7.63 0.34
C LEU A 165 -16.99 -8.59 -0.65
N ALA A 166 -15.96 -8.12 -1.35
CA ALA A 166 -15.13 -8.97 -2.20
C ALA A 166 -14.45 -10.09 -1.39
N PHE A 167 -13.85 -9.73 -0.26
CA PHE A 167 -13.21 -10.68 0.66
C PHE A 167 -14.20 -11.74 1.14
N ILE A 168 -15.39 -11.35 1.58
CA ILE A 168 -16.41 -12.28 2.06
C ILE A 168 -16.78 -13.29 0.96
N LYS A 169 -17.01 -12.80 -0.27
CA LYS A 169 -17.36 -13.66 -1.41
C LYS A 169 -16.22 -14.60 -1.81
N LEU A 170 -14.98 -14.11 -1.85
CA LEU A 170 -13.83 -14.89 -2.26
C LEU A 170 -13.40 -15.89 -1.17
N PHE A 171 -13.27 -15.44 0.07
CA PHE A 171 -12.68 -16.22 1.16
C PHE A 171 -13.68 -17.23 1.76
N PHE A 172 -14.90 -16.80 2.06
CA PHE A 172 -15.90 -17.63 2.74
C PHE A 172 -16.85 -18.35 1.78
N LEU A 173 -17.29 -17.67 0.71
CA LEU A 173 -18.36 -18.20 -0.17
C LEU A 173 -17.85 -18.91 -1.43
N SER A 174 -16.56 -18.84 -1.71
CA SER A 174 -15.95 -19.48 -2.88
C SER A 174 -15.04 -20.64 -2.48
N ARG A 175 -15.00 -21.68 -3.32
CA ARG A 175 -14.10 -22.82 -3.16
C ARG A 175 -12.71 -22.48 -3.70
N LEU A 176 -11.97 -21.69 -2.93
CA LEU A 176 -10.57 -21.35 -3.23
C LEU A 176 -9.60 -22.33 -2.55
N SER A 177 -8.44 -22.51 -3.16
CA SER A 177 -7.34 -23.28 -2.55
C SER A 177 -6.85 -22.62 -1.26
N THR A 178 -6.29 -23.40 -0.33
CA THR A 178 -5.75 -22.87 0.93
C THR A 178 -4.65 -21.84 0.68
N LYS A 179 -3.80 -22.04 -0.34
CA LYS A 179 -2.77 -21.07 -0.73
C LYS A 179 -3.37 -19.73 -1.15
N THR A 180 -4.39 -19.75 -2.01
CA THR A 180 -5.11 -18.54 -2.43
C THR A 180 -5.69 -17.81 -1.22
N LYS A 181 -6.30 -18.54 -0.27
CA LYS A 181 -6.87 -17.96 0.95
C LYS A 181 -5.81 -17.30 1.83
N TYR A 182 -4.64 -17.93 2.00
CA TYR A 182 -3.54 -17.32 2.77
C TYR A 182 -3.03 -16.03 2.14
N TYR A 183 -2.81 -16.02 0.83
CA TYR A 183 -2.38 -14.81 0.11
C TYR A 183 -3.44 -13.71 0.20
N LEU A 184 -4.72 -14.06 -0.01
CA LEU A 184 -5.82 -13.10 0.07
C LEU A 184 -5.94 -12.50 1.48
N PHE A 185 -6.02 -13.34 2.52
CA PHE A 185 -6.14 -12.88 3.91
C PHE A 185 -4.95 -12.01 4.33
N SER A 186 -3.74 -12.44 4.00
CA SER A 186 -2.53 -11.68 4.35
C SER A 186 -2.49 -10.35 3.60
N GLY A 187 -2.75 -10.35 2.27
CA GLY A 187 -2.75 -9.13 1.47
C GLY A 187 -3.79 -8.11 1.93
N TYR A 188 -5.00 -8.58 2.26
CA TYR A 188 -6.03 -7.74 2.89
C TYR A 188 -5.59 -7.21 4.25
N GLY A 189 -4.95 -8.05 5.09
CA GLY A 189 -4.47 -7.62 6.40
C GLY A 189 -3.41 -6.53 6.32
N PHE A 190 -2.40 -6.70 5.46
CA PHE A 190 -1.35 -5.71 5.24
C PHE A 190 -1.91 -4.37 4.74
N TYR A 191 -2.75 -4.39 3.70
CA TYR A 191 -3.39 -3.17 3.19
C TYR A 191 -4.34 -2.54 4.20
N ALA A 192 -5.13 -3.32 4.94
CA ALA A 192 -6.03 -2.78 5.94
C ALA A 192 -5.25 -2.04 7.04
N ILE A 193 -4.10 -2.56 7.48
CA ILE A 193 -3.24 -1.88 8.46
C ILE A 193 -2.78 -0.53 7.90
N ALA A 194 -2.25 -0.50 6.67
CA ALA A 194 -1.80 0.73 6.03
C ALA A 194 -2.94 1.74 5.85
N SER A 195 -4.07 1.32 5.26
CA SER A 195 -5.21 2.21 5.04
C SER A 195 -5.83 2.73 6.35
N ILE A 196 -5.89 1.92 7.41
CA ILE A 196 -6.34 2.39 8.74
C ILE A 196 -5.34 3.41 9.29
N ALA A 197 -4.05 3.14 9.16
CA ALA A 197 -3.00 4.06 9.61
C ALA A 197 -3.14 5.42 8.89
N SER A 198 -3.23 5.39 7.57
CA SER A 198 -3.43 6.53 6.68
C SER A 198 -4.69 7.33 7.03
N ALA A 199 -5.84 6.66 7.15
CA ALA A 199 -7.13 7.31 7.38
C ALA A 199 -7.26 7.95 8.77
N THR A 200 -6.53 7.43 9.75
CA THR A 200 -6.64 7.87 11.15
C THR A 200 -5.45 8.70 11.62
N ARG A 201 -4.48 9.00 10.76
CA ARG A 201 -3.21 9.65 11.15
C ARG A 201 -3.35 10.99 11.87
N HIS A 202 -4.47 11.69 11.67
CA HIS A 202 -4.78 12.97 12.30
C HIS A 202 -5.53 12.85 13.64
N ILE A 203 -5.90 11.64 14.08
CA ILE A 203 -6.69 11.42 15.29
C ILE A 203 -5.76 11.43 16.52
N GLY A 204 -5.68 12.55 17.25
CA GLY A 204 -4.93 12.61 18.51
C GLY A 204 -3.43 12.31 18.38
N ASP A 205 -2.84 12.63 17.22
CA ASP A 205 -1.41 12.49 16.90
C ASP A 205 -0.80 11.09 17.12
N TRP A 206 -1.64 10.03 17.19
CA TRP A 206 -1.16 8.68 17.50
C TRP A 206 -0.09 8.22 16.49
N TYR A 207 -0.21 8.65 15.24
CA TYR A 207 0.71 8.33 14.15
C TYR A 207 2.12 8.85 14.45
N VAL A 208 2.23 10.13 14.80
CA VAL A 208 3.48 10.80 15.16
C VAL A 208 4.05 10.23 16.46
N VAL A 209 3.21 9.98 17.46
CA VAL A 209 3.60 9.41 18.77
C VAL A 209 4.15 8.00 18.59
N THR A 210 3.51 7.18 17.76
CA THR A 210 3.95 5.81 17.46
C THR A 210 5.28 5.83 16.72
N GLY A 211 5.41 6.66 15.69
CA GLY A 211 6.68 6.83 14.96
C GLY A 211 7.81 7.26 15.88
N LYS A 212 7.55 8.23 16.77
CA LYS A 212 8.53 8.70 17.75
C LYS A 212 8.95 7.57 18.70
N TYR A 213 7.98 6.84 19.25
CA TYR A 213 8.26 5.70 20.13
C TYR A 213 9.15 4.65 19.45
N ILE A 214 8.88 4.32 18.18
CA ILE A 214 9.69 3.35 17.42
C ILE A 214 11.10 3.89 17.18
N LEU A 215 11.23 5.13 16.70
CA LEU A 215 12.53 5.77 16.48
C LEU A 215 13.36 5.82 17.78
N ASP A 216 12.75 6.23 18.89
CA ASP A 216 13.40 6.28 20.20
C ASP A 216 13.93 4.89 20.62
N LYS A 217 13.17 3.82 20.37
CA LYS A 217 13.57 2.43 20.67
C LYS A 217 14.66 1.89 19.76
N LEU A 218 14.68 2.33 18.51
CA LEU A 218 15.74 2.00 17.56
C LEU A 218 17.02 2.82 17.82
N LEU A 219 17.07 3.63 18.88
CA LEU A 219 18.17 4.55 19.25
C LEU A 219 18.48 5.57 18.15
N VAL A 220 17.43 6.01 17.44
CA VAL A 220 17.50 6.79 16.20
C VAL A 220 17.69 8.30 16.43
N ASN A 221 18.07 8.72 17.63
CA ASN A 221 18.31 10.13 17.95
C ASN A 221 19.46 10.78 17.15
N ASN A 222 20.18 10.01 16.33
CA ASN A 222 21.32 10.43 15.51
C ASN A 222 21.13 10.18 14.01
N VAL A 223 19.92 10.34 13.45
CA VAL A 223 19.75 10.29 11.98
C VAL A 223 20.67 11.32 11.33
N ALA A 224 21.61 10.85 10.51
CA ALA A 224 22.79 11.61 10.06
C ALA A 224 22.46 12.97 9.41
N ALA A 225 21.31 13.04 8.73
CA ALA A 225 20.88 14.21 7.97
C ALA A 225 19.58 14.85 8.52
N TYR A 226 19.18 14.51 9.74
CA TYR A 226 18.03 15.16 10.36
C TYR A 226 18.39 16.57 10.80
N ASN A 227 17.81 17.56 10.13
CA ASN A 227 17.85 18.96 10.53
C ASN A 227 16.42 19.43 10.86
N PRO A 228 16.04 19.56 12.15
CA PRO A 228 14.69 19.96 12.54
C PRO A 228 14.25 21.29 11.93
N ASP A 229 15.19 22.17 11.59
CA ASP A 229 14.91 23.49 11.02
C ASP A 229 14.73 23.48 9.50
N SER A 230 14.85 22.33 8.84
CA SER A 230 14.60 22.24 7.40
C SER A 230 13.12 22.46 7.08
N ILE A 231 12.83 23.10 5.94
CA ILE A 231 11.47 23.37 5.46
C ILE A 231 10.63 22.08 5.42
N MET A 232 11.23 20.94 5.05
CA MET A 232 10.54 19.66 5.02
C MET A 232 10.01 19.26 6.41
N PHE A 233 10.84 19.36 7.45
CA PHE A 233 10.43 18.97 8.80
C PHE A 233 9.62 20.05 9.54
N SER A 234 9.42 21.22 8.93
CA SER A 234 8.49 22.24 9.41
C SER A 234 7.02 21.89 9.18
N ILE A 235 6.74 21.03 8.19
CA ILE A 235 5.37 20.56 7.87
C ILE A 235 5.01 19.39 8.77
N HIS A 236 5.87 18.36 8.81
CA HIS A 236 5.69 17.17 9.63
C HIS A 236 7.01 16.73 10.26
N PRO A 237 6.99 16.23 11.50
CA PRO A 237 8.21 15.74 12.16
C PRO A 237 8.75 14.47 11.49
N LEU A 238 10.02 14.16 11.69
CA LEU A 238 10.66 12.95 11.15
C LEU A 238 9.89 11.65 11.48
N SER A 239 9.28 11.57 12.67
CA SER A 239 8.46 10.43 13.08
C SER A 239 7.21 10.23 12.22
N TYR A 240 6.64 11.31 11.69
CA TYR A 240 5.56 11.21 10.72
C TYR A 240 6.05 10.55 9.43
N TYR A 241 7.12 11.10 8.84
CA TYR A 241 7.68 10.57 7.60
C TYR A 241 8.15 9.13 7.75
N PHE A 242 8.68 8.74 8.91
CA PHE A 242 9.08 7.36 9.17
C PHE A 242 7.89 6.40 9.10
N MET A 243 6.78 6.78 9.72
CA MET A 243 5.56 5.98 9.66
C MET A 243 4.98 5.96 8.25
N ASP A 244 4.97 7.11 7.56
CA ASP A 244 4.40 7.28 6.22
C ASP A 244 5.24 6.51 5.19
N HIS A 245 6.49 6.91 4.99
CA HIS A 245 7.28 6.35 3.90
C HIS A 245 7.98 5.04 4.24
N LEU A 246 8.41 4.79 5.48
CA LEU A 246 9.07 3.50 5.76
C LEU A 246 8.07 2.41 6.16
N VAL A 247 7.14 2.72 7.05
CA VAL A 247 6.22 1.72 7.59
C VAL A 247 5.04 1.49 6.63
N GLU A 248 4.20 2.49 6.39
CA GLU A 248 2.97 2.38 5.60
C GLU A 248 3.26 1.80 4.21
N GLU A 249 4.18 2.42 3.45
CA GLU A 249 4.60 1.95 2.11
C GLU A 249 5.11 0.49 2.10
N SER A 250 5.81 0.06 3.15
CA SER A 250 6.25 -1.34 3.27
C SER A 250 5.07 -2.30 3.44
N PHE A 251 4.07 -1.89 4.24
CA PHE A 251 2.84 -2.65 4.41
C PHE A 251 2.04 -2.69 3.10
N GLU A 252 1.94 -1.58 2.38
CA GLU A 252 1.21 -1.51 1.11
C GLU A 252 1.88 -2.30 -0.01
N LEU A 253 3.22 -2.25 -0.13
CA LEU A 253 3.95 -3.10 -1.07
C LEU A 253 3.75 -4.60 -0.78
N MET A 254 3.77 -5.00 0.48
CA MET A 254 3.48 -6.39 0.86
C MET A 254 2.02 -6.76 0.60
N GLY A 255 1.10 -5.84 0.88
CA GLY A 255 -0.32 -5.96 0.57
C GLY A 255 -0.53 -6.24 -0.93
N SER A 256 -0.05 -5.35 -1.79
CA SER A 256 -0.19 -5.43 -3.26
C SER A 256 0.47 -6.69 -3.82
N THR A 257 1.64 -7.06 -3.31
CA THR A 257 2.33 -8.31 -3.65
C THR A 257 1.46 -9.54 -3.38
N LEU A 258 0.87 -9.62 -2.18
CA LEU A 258 0.06 -10.76 -1.76
C LEU A 258 -1.28 -10.81 -2.50
N LEU A 259 -1.90 -9.66 -2.76
CA LEU A 259 -3.10 -9.55 -3.59
C LEU A 259 -2.85 -10.01 -5.03
N LEU A 260 -1.71 -9.62 -5.62
CA LEU A 260 -1.27 -10.10 -6.93
C LEU A 260 -1.09 -11.62 -6.94
N GLY A 261 -0.40 -12.16 -5.93
CA GLY A 261 -0.24 -13.61 -5.78
C GLY A 261 -1.58 -14.34 -5.66
N ALA A 262 -2.54 -13.79 -4.91
CA ALA A 262 -3.88 -14.34 -4.77
C ALA A 262 -4.62 -14.40 -6.11
N ILE A 263 -4.62 -13.31 -6.88
CA ILE A 263 -5.35 -13.26 -8.16
C ILE A 263 -4.69 -14.13 -9.24
N ILE A 264 -3.36 -14.30 -9.21
CA ILE A 264 -2.65 -15.27 -10.07
C ILE A 264 -3.10 -16.70 -9.74
N TYR A 265 -3.22 -17.06 -8.46
CA TYR A 265 -3.75 -18.38 -8.08
C TYR A 265 -5.22 -18.58 -8.49
N ILE A 266 -6.03 -17.52 -8.43
CA ILE A 266 -7.39 -17.55 -8.97
C ILE A 266 -7.35 -17.78 -10.48
N LEU A 267 -6.50 -17.06 -11.22
CA LEU A 267 -6.33 -17.23 -12.67
C LEU A 267 -5.97 -18.67 -13.03
N ILE A 268 -5.01 -19.28 -12.32
CA ILE A 268 -4.64 -20.70 -12.53
C ILE A 268 -5.87 -21.60 -12.33
N THR A 269 -6.66 -21.35 -11.29
CA THR A 269 -7.89 -22.12 -11.02
C THR A 269 -8.93 -21.95 -12.13
N VAL A 270 -9.04 -20.75 -12.71
CA VAL A 270 -9.93 -20.45 -13.82
C VAL A 270 -9.46 -21.14 -15.12
N ILE A 271 -8.15 -21.21 -15.36
CA ILE A 271 -7.57 -21.89 -16.53
C ILE A 271 -7.68 -23.41 -16.41
N ASP A 272 -7.43 -23.96 -15.22
CA ASP A 272 -7.47 -25.41 -14.95
C ASP A 272 -8.89 -25.97 -14.75
N GLY A 273 -9.89 -25.10 -14.59
CA GLY A 273 -11.27 -25.49 -14.28
C GLY A 273 -11.93 -26.31 -15.39
N PRO A 274 -12.97 -27.11 -15.06
CA PRO A 274 -13.67 -27.90 -16.06
C PRO A 274 -14.31 -26.98 -17.10
N SER A 275 -13.91 -27.18 -18.37
CA SER A 275 -14.52 -26.58 -19.55
C SER A 275 -15.97 -27.03 -19.71
#